data_AF-A0A5J4LB80-F1
#
_entry.id   AF-A0A5J4LB80-F1
#
_cell.length_a   1.000
_cell.length_b   1.000
_cell.length_c   1.000
_cell.angle_alpha   90.00
_cell.angle_beta   90.00
_cell.angle_gamma   90.00
#
_symmetry.space_group_name_H-M   'P 1'
#
loop_
_entity.id
_entity.type
_entity.pdbx_description
1 polymer ?
#
loop_
_entity_poly.entity_id
_entity_poly.type
_entity_poly.pdbx_seq_one_letter_code
_entity_poly.pdbx_strand_id
1 'polypeptide(L)' 'MNFSKGDRVTVTNPNPGNARFRGRTGTVTDDGSKSGLMAVKGIDGRLAEAVKGTPGFYPEELSPAR' A
#
# COMPACT_ATOMS: atom_id res chain seq x y z
N MET A 1 1.71 12.77 -4.99
CA MET A 1 0.41 12.61 -4.30
C MET A 1 0.71 11.89 -2.99
N ASN A 2 0.41 12.49 -1.84
CA ASN A 2 0.56 11.79 -0.55
C ASN A 2 -0.82 11.31 -0.13
N PHE A 3 -0.98 9.99 -0.10
CA PHE A 3 -2.15 9.36 0.50
C PHE A 3 -2.04 9.47 2.02
N SER A 4 -3.17 9.61 2.69
CA SER A 4 -3.27 9.66 4.15
C SER A 4 -3.81 8.35 4.70
N LYS A 5 -3.56 8.10 5.98
CA LYS A 5 -4.18 6.98 6.69
C LYS A 5 -5.71 7.06 6.57
N GLY A 6 -6.33 5.96 6.12
CA GLY A 6 -7.76 5.87 5.84
C GLY A 6 -8.12 5.97 4.35
N ASP A 7 -7.22 6.46 3.50
CA ASP A 7 -7.47 6.53 2.07
C ASP A 7 -7.59 5.15 1.43
N ARG A 8 -8.48 5.03 0.44
CA ARG A 8 -8.59 3.84 -0.38
C ARG A 8 -7.69 3.99 -1.61
N VAL A 9 -6.84 2.99 -1.85
CA VAL A 9 -5.82 3.03 -2.89
C VAL A 9 -5.76 1.72 -3.67
N THR A 10 -5.36 1.80 -4.92
CA THR A 10 -5.14 0.67 -5.83
C THR A 10 -3.66 0.62 -6.23
N VAL A 11 -3.08 -0.58 -6.25
CA VAL A 11 -1.71 -0.79 -6.72
C VAL A 11 -1.70 -0.73 -8.24
N THR A 12 -1.13 0.33 -8.82
CA THR A 12 -1.14 0.55 -10.28
C THR A 12 0.22 0.33 -10.92
N ASN A 13 1.30 0.66 -10.21
CA ASN A 13 2.64 0.54 -10.74
C ASN A 13 3.62 -0.08 -9.73
N PRO A 14 3.38 -1.33 -9.30
CA PRO A 14 4.24 -1.95 -8.31
C PRO A 14 5.64 -2.22 -8.89
N ASN A 15 6.63 -2.13 -8.01
CA ASN A 15 7.98 -2.61 -8.23
C ASN A 15 7.97 -4.14 -8.50
N PRO A 16 9.08 -4.71 -9.04
CA PRO A 16 9.13 -6.14 -9.37
C PRO A 16 8.83 -7.09 -8.20
N GLY A 17 9.21 -6.74 -6.96
CA GLY A 17 8.92 -7.54 -5.77
C GLY A 17 7.42 -7.58 -5.40
N ASN A 18 6.68 -6.54 -5.82
CA ASN A 18 5.27 -6.35 -5.54
C ASN A 18 4.36 -6.61 -6.76
N ALA A 19 4.91 -7.07 -7.89
CA ALA A 19 4.17 -7.21 -9.15
C ALA A 19 2.86 -8.01 -9.04
N ARG A 20 2.84 -9.04 -8.17
CA ARG A 20 1.66 -9.88 -7.89
C ARG A 20 0.47 -9.14 -7.25
N PHE A 21 0.69 -7.92 -6.76
CA PHE A 21 -0.36 -7.10 -6.13
C PHE A 21 -0.96 -6.07 -7.08
N ARG A 22 -0.47 -5.96 -8.33
CA ARG A 22 -1.04 -5.04 -9.33
C ARG A 22 -2.54 -5.23 -9.47
N GLY A 23 -3.29 -4.12 -9.46
CA GLY A 23 -4.75 -4.08 -9.54
C GLY A 23 -5.48 -4.33 -8.21
N ARG A 24 -4.77 -4.73 -7.14
CA ARG A 24 -5.40 -4.89 -5.82
C ARG A 24 -5.69 -3.55 -5.19
N THR A 25 -6.80 -3.48 -4.47
CA THR A 25 -7.26 -2.29 -3.77
C THR A 25 -7.27 -2.54 -2.27
N GLY A 26 -6.90 -1.53 -1.50
CA GLY A 26 -6.89 -1.59 -0.04
C GLY A 26 -7.03 -0.23 0.60
N THR A 27 -6.86 -0.19 1.93
CA THR A 27 -6.94 1.04 2.73
C THR A 27 -5.59 1.32 3.39
N VAL A 28 -5.11 2.55 3.28
CA VAL A 28 -3.86 3.00 3.90
C VAL A 28 -4.01 2.92 5.42
N THR A 29 -3.12 2.18 6.07
CA THR A 29 -3.04 2.07 7.53
C THR A 29 -1.83 2.80 8.12
N ASP A 30 -0.79 2.96 7.30
CA ASP A 30 0.39 3.79 7.56
C ASP A 30 0.70 4.56 6.28
N ASP A 31 0.81 5.88 6.40
CA ASP A 31 1.09 6.79 5.29
C ASP A 31 2.58 6.88 4.95
N GLY A 32 3.43 6.17 5.70
CA GLY A 32 4.87 6.16 5.47
C GLY A 32 5.53 7.50 5.76
N SER A 33 4.88 8.42 6.49
CA SER A 33 5.43 9.75 6.83
C SER A 33 6.80 9.71 7.51
N LYS A 34 7.15 8.60 8.17
CA LYS A 34 8.46 8.40 8.82
C LYS A 34 9.45 7.54 8.02
N SER A 35 8.97 6.65 7.15
CA SER A 35 9.78 5.62 6.49
C SER A 35 9.83 5.73 4.96
N GLY A 36 8.96 6.55 4.36
CA GLY A 36 8.69 6.61 2.93
C GLY A 36 7.89 5.41 2.38
N LEU A 37 7.63 4.39 3.19
CA LEU A 37 6.90 3.18 2.80
C LEU A 37 5.52 3.18 3.44
N MET A 38 4.50 3.06 2.60
CA MET A 38 3.12 2.97 3.03
C MET A 38 2.72 1.52 3.30
N ALA A 39 1.88 1.35 4.32
CA ALA A 39 1.22 0.08 4.59
C ALA A 39 -0.25 0.17 4.19
N VAL A 40 -0.72 -0.82 3.42
CA VAL A 40 -2.07 -0.84 2.88
C VAL A 40 -2.76 -2.16 3.22
N LYS A 41 -3.81 -2.07 4.04
CA LYS A 41 -4.64 -3.19 4.46
C LYS A 41 -5.51 -3.68 3.30
N GLY A 42 -5.63 -5.01 3.17
CA GLY A 42 -6.53 -5.66 2.19
C GLY A 42 -5.86 -6.03 0.86
N ILE A 43 -4.63 -5.57 0.62
CA ILE A 43 -3.83 -6.01 -0.54
C ILE A 43 -3.24 -7.40 -0.30
N ASP A 44 -2.78 -7.67 0.92
CA ASP A 44 -2.29 -8.98 1.38
C ASP A 44 -3.41 -9.84 2.00
N GLY A 45 -4.41 -9.21 2.60
CA GLY A 45 -5.50 -9.89 3.32
C GLY A 45 -5.31 -9.98 4.84
N ARG A 46 -4.16 -9.58 5.42
CA ARG A 46 -3.96 -9.60 6.88
C ARG A 46 -3.72 -8.21 7.48
N LEU A 47 -4.63 -7.84 8.39
CA LEU A 47 -4.61 -6.60 9.18
C LEU A 47 -3.41 -6.49 10.16
N ALA A 48 -2.85 -7.62 10.57
CA ALA A 48 -1.97 -7.71 11.73
C ALA A 48 -0.46 -7.74 11.40
N GLU A 49 -0.09 -7.88 10.11
CA GLU A 49 1.29 -8.20 9.70
C GLU A 49 2.02 -7.02 9.00
N ALA A 50 1.41 -5.84 8.95
CA ALA A 50 1.99 -4.63 8.35
C ALA A 50 3.31 -4.16 9.02
N VAL A 51 3.68 -4.74 10.17
CA VAL A 51 4.89 -4.40 10.94
C VAL A 51 5.98 -5.50 10.87
N LYS A 52 5.71 -6.67 10.28
CA LYS A 52 6.63 -7.84 10.28
C LYS A 52 6.74 -8.54 8.92
N GLY A 53 7.22 -7.84 7.88
CA GLY A 53 7.70 -8.48 6.65
C GLY A 53 6.69 -8.59 5.49
N THR A 54 5.57 -7.88 5.56
CA THR A 54 4.68 -7.67 4.40
C THR A 54 5.26 -6.53 3.53
N PRO A 55 5.11 -6.58 2.19
CA PRO A 55 5.63 -5.52 1.33
C PRO A 55 4.99 -4.16 1.61
N GLY A 56 5.83 -3.19 1.92
CA GLY A 56 5.47 -1.77 1.85
C GLY A 56 5.37 -1.34 0.39
N PHE A 57 4.59 -0.28 0.16
CA PHE A 57 4.43 0.35 -1.15
C PHE A 57 4.91 1.79 -1.08
N TYR A 58 5.62 2.24 -2.09
CA TYR A 58 5.86 3.66 -2.27
C TYR A 58 4.61 4.36 -2.82
N PRO A 59 4.42 5.66 -2.55
CA PRO A 59 3.29 6.42 -3.07
C PRO A 59 3.13 6.32 -4.60
N GLU A 60 4.23 6.28 -5.34
CA GLU A 60 4.23 6.12 -6.81
C GLU A 60 3.73 4.75 -7.31
N GLU A 61 3.70 3.73 -6.45
CA GLU A 61 3.16 2.41 -6.80
C GLU A 61 1.62 2.38 -6.72
N LEU A 62 1.03 3.42 -6.11
CA LEU A 62 -0.38 3.49 -5.72
C LEU A 62 -1.12 4.62 -6.46
N SER A 63 -2.40 4.41 -6.69
CA SER A 63 -3.35 5.42 -7.20
C SER A 63 -4.59 5.48 -6.31
N PRO A 64 -5.31 6.62 -6.25
CA PRO A 64 -6.61 6.69 -5.57
C PRO A 64 -7.55 5.62 -6.13
N ALA A 65 -8.16 4.83 -5.24
CA ALA A 65 -9.22 3.91 -5.66
C ALA A 65 -10.50 4.71 -5.89
N ARG A 66 -11.14 4.50 -7.04
CA ARG A 66 -12.48 5.04 -7.34
C ARG A 66 -13.57 4.25 -6.63
#